data_AF-A0A2A4V9C1-F1
#
_entry.id   AF-A0A2A4V9C1-F1
#
_cell.length_a   1.000
_cell.length_b   1.000
_cell.length_c   1.000
_cell.angle_alpha   90.00
_cell.angle_beta   90.00
_cell.angle_gamma   90.00
#
_symmetry.space_group_name_H-M   'P 1'
#
loop_
_entity.id
_entity.type
_entity.pdbx_description
1 polymer ?
#
loop_
_entity_poly.entity_id
_entity_poly.type
_entity_poly.pdbx_seq_one_letter_code
_entity_poly.pdbx_strand_id
1 'polypeptide(L)'
;MSITATPGASANSYISVEAANDYFHTRMHSEPWAAADVYSRNKALTTATRILDGMAWCGLKSDSANSLRWPRSGVLDKDGYTLSSSTIPSFLEQATADLALDLLVEDASKANPQAIAPLKKAKLGALEAEWAVSEPEEENTIQSGVRVLIGFYLAAQGHRILRA
;
A
#
# COMPACT_ATOMS: atom_id res chain seq x y z
N MET A 1 -0.14 -1.51 20.00
CA MET A 1 -1.19 -0.77 19.27
C MET A 1 -2.09 -1.81 18.62
N SER A 2 -3.41 -1.71 18.81
CA SER A 2 -4.39 -2.62 18.21
C SER A 2 -4.82 -2.11 16.82
N ILE A 3 -5.10 -3.02 15.91
CA ILE A 3 -5.65 -2.71 14.58
C ILE A 3 -7.17 -2.71 14.65
N THR A 4 -7.79 -1.67 14.10
CA THR A 4 -9.23 -1.54 13.90
C THR A 4 -9.46 -1.28 12.41
N ALA A 5 -9.91 -2.31 11.69
CA ALA A 5 -10.15 -2.27 10.25
C ALA A 5 -11.61 -1.98 9.87
N THR A 6 -12.51 -2.00 10.85
CA THR A 6 -13.92 -1.66 10.63
C THR A 6 -14.07 -0.16 10.41
N PRO A 7 -14.79 0.28 9.35
CA PRO A 7 -15.09 1.70 9.14
C PRO A 7 -15.74 2.35 10.37
N GLY A 8 -15.22 3.49 10.79
CA GLY A 8 -15.75 4.26 11.90
C GLY A 8 -14.75 5.31 12.41
N ALA A 9 -15.12 6.01 13.48
CA ALA A 9 -14.29 7.05 14.09
C ALA A 9 -12.97 6.52 14.70
N SER A 10 -12.90 5.23 15.02
CA SER A 10 -11.73 4.57 15.61
C SER A 10 -10.92 3.73 14.60
N ALA A 11 -11.29 3.76 13.31
CA ALA A 11 -10.57 3.01 12.28
C ALA A 11 -9.14 3.52 12.13
N ASN A 12 -8.17 2.60 12.06
CA ASN A 12 -6.76 2.94 11.91
C ASN A 12 -6.02 2.07 10.88
N SER A 13 -6.72 1.10 10.28
CA SER A 13 -6.22 0.32 9.16
C SER A 13 -7.32 0.04 8.14
N TYR A 14 -6.93 -0.27 6.91
CA TYR A 14 -7.85 -0.76 5.89
C TYR A 14 -8.02 -2.28 5.91
N ILE A 15 -7.13 -3.03 6.57
CA ILE A 15 -7.20 -4.50 6.66
C ILE A 15 -6.97 -4.95 8.10
N SER A 16 -7.64 -6.02 8.53
CA SER A 16 -7.38 -6.63 9.84
C SER A 16 -6.09 -7.44 9.82
N VAL A 17 -5.50 -7.71 10.99
CA VAL A 17 -4.31 -8.57 11.08
C VAL A 17 -4.62 -9.99 10.62
N GLU A 18 -5.82 -10.49 10.93
CA GLU A 18 -6.28 -11.81 10.51
C GLU A 18 -6.41 -11.91 8.99
N ALA A 19 -7.11 -10.96 8.36
CA ALA A 19 -7.24 -10.92 6.90
C ALA A 19 -5.88 -10.73 6.20
N ALA A 20 -4.96 -9.95 6.79
CA ALA A 20 -3.60 -9.83 6.28
C ALA A 20 -2.84 -11.17 6.36
N ASN A 21 -2.97 -11.93 7.45
CA ASN A 21 -2.36 -13.26 7.54
C ASN A 21 -2.91 -14.19 6.47
N ASP A 22 -4.23 -14.23 6.27
CA ASP A 22 -4.88 -15.05 5.24
C ASP A 22 -4.40 -14.69 3.83
N TYR A 23 -4.29 -13.39 3.54
CA TYR A 23 -3.75 -12.89 2.29
C TYR A 23 -2.30 -13.38 2.06
N PHE A 24 -1.45 -13.26 3.08
CA PHE A 24 -0.04 -13.64 2.98
C PHE A 24 0.21 -15.15 2.96
N HIS A 25 -0.75 -15.98 3.38
CA HIS A 25 -0.67 -17.44 3.20
C HIS A 25 -0.67 -17.87 1.73
N THR A 26 -1.22 -17.05 0.84
CA THR A 26 -1.32 -17.36 -0.60
C THR A 26 -0.35 -16.54 -1.45
N ARG A 27 0.25 -15.50 -0.88
CA ARG A 27 1.14 -14.57 -1.56
C ARG A 27 2.57 -15.09 -1.54
N MET A 28 3.23 -15.07 -2.70
CA MET A 28 4.68 -15.35 -2.76
C MET A 28 5.49 -14.25 -2.07
N HIS A 29 6.66 -14.60 -1.54
CA HIS A 29 7.61 -13.69 -0.92
C HIS A 29 7.09 -12.99 0.35
N SER A 30 6.16 -13.64 1.07
CA SER A 30 5.55 -13.13 2.30
C SER A 30 6.28 -13.56 3.58
N GLU A 31 7.42 -14.26 3.47
CA GLU A 31 8.21 -14.71 4.63
C GLU A 31 8.58 -13.56 5.61
N PRO A 32 8.90 -12.34 5.14
CA PRO A 32 9.15 -11.20 6.04
C PRO A 32 7.95 -10.84 6.93
N TRP A 33 6.71 -11.05 6.45
CA TRP A 33 5.51 -10.86 7.27
C TRP A 33 5.42 -11.89 8.39
N ALA A 34 5.67 -13.16 8.08
CA ALA A 34 5.66 -14.24 9.06
C ALA A 34 6.78 -14.12 10.11
N ALA A 35 7.94 -13.58 9.71
CA ALA A 35 9.06 -13.33 10.60
C ALA A 35 8.86 -12.12 11.53
N ALA A 36 8.00 -11.16 11.15
CA ALA A 36 7.75 -9.96 11.92
C ALA A 36 6.88 -10.22 13.17
N ASP A 37 7.29 -9.62 14.29
CA ASP A 37 6.47 -9.64 15.50
C ASP A 37 5.16 -8.86 15.32
N VAL A 38 4.18 -9.12 16.20
CA VAL A 38 2.84 -8.51 16.10
C VAL A 38 2.90 -6.98 16.17
N TYR A 39 3.82 -6.41 16.94
CA TYR A 39 3.92 -4.96 17.08
C TYR A 39 4.48 -4.31 15.81
N SER A 40 5.48 -4.93 15.18
CA SER A 40 6.01 -4.51 13.88
C SER A 40 4.95 -4.62 12.76
N ARG A 41 4.17 -5.72 12.72
CA ARG A 41 3.05 -5.87 11.78
C ARG A 41 1.98 -4.79 11.96
N ASN A 42 1.57 -4.53 13.20
CA ASN A 42 0.55 -3.50 13.48
C ASN A 42 1.04 -2.10 13.12
N LYS A 43 2.33 -1.80 13.36
CA LYS A 43 2.95 -0.55 12.91
C LYS A 43 2.96 -0.45 11.39
N ALA A 44 3.39 -1.49 10.69
CA ALA A 44 3.48 -1.51 9.23
C ALA A 44 2.09 -1.28 8.60
N LEU A 45 1.06 -1.98 9.05
CA LEU A 45 -0.32 -1.79 8.57
C LEU A 45 -0.84 -0.37 8.83
N THR A 46 -0.59 0.17 10.02
CA THR A 46 -1.01 1.55 10.36
C THR A 46 -0.29 2.57 9.48
N THR A 47 1.01 2.39 9.25
CA THR A 47 1.81 3.28 8.40
C THR A 47 1.39 3.18 6.94
N ALA A 48 1.22 1.96 6.41
CA ALA A 48 0.72 1.72 5.06
C ALA A 48 -0.65 2.38 4.84
N THR A 49 -1.55 2.24 5.82
CA THR A 49 -2.87 2.88 5.81
C THR A 49 -2.74 4.40 5.72
N ARG A 50 -1.87 5.02 6.53
CA ARG A 50 -1.66 6.49 6.49
C ARG A 50 -1.11 6.98 5.16
N ILE A 51 -0.23 6.21 4.52
CA ILE A 51 0.30 6.54 3.19
C ILE A 51 -0.83 6.50 2.15
N LEU A 52 -1.62 5.42 2.13
CA LEU A 52 -2.77 5.27 1.21
C LEU A 52 -3.86 6.31 1.50
N ASP A 53 -4.12 6.62 2.76
CA ASP A 53 -5.10 7.62 3.18
C ASP A 53 -4.76 9.03 2.65
N GLY A 54 -3.47 9.35 2.55
CA GLY A 54 -2.99 10.62 2.00
C GLY A 54 -3.18 10.79 0.48
N MET A 55 -3.60 9.74 -0.23
CA MET A 55 -3.74 9.78 -1.68
C MET A 55 -5.04 10.46 -2.14
N ALA A 56 -5.01 10.99 -3.37
CA ALA A 56 -6.18 11.56 -4.01
C ALA A 56 -7.03 10.45 -4.65
N TRP A 57 -8.12 10.06 -3.98
CA TRP A 57 -9.06 9.03 -4.44
C TRP A 57 -10.22 9.59 -5.25
N CYS A 58 -10.70 8.81 -6.23
CA CYS A 58 -11.94 9.11 -6.95
C CYS A 58 -13.18 8.93 -6.06
N GLY A 59 -14.34 9.38 -6.53
CA GLY A 59 -15.60 9.34 -5.77
C GLY A 59 -15.63 10.30 -4.57
N LEU A 60 -16.60 10.11 -3.68
CA LEU A 60 -16.83 10.93 -2.48
C LEU A 60 -16.73 10.07 -1.23
N LYS A 61 -16.23 10.64 -0.13
CA LYS A 61 -16.19 9.93 1.16
C LYS A 61 -17.63 9.65 1.60
N SER A 62 -17.93 8.40 1.95
CA SER A 62 -19.30 7.96 2.20
C SER A 62 -19.87 8.49 3.50
N ASP A 63 -19.03 8.67 4.52
CA ASP A 63 -19.42 9.20 5.82
C ASP A 63 -18.30 10.08 6.37
N SER A 64 -18.63 11.32 6.73
CA SER A 64 -17.71 12.26 7.35
C SER A 64 -17.21 11.84 8.73
N ALA A 65 -17.97 10.99 9.45
CA ALA A 65 -17.62 10.50 10.78
C ALA A 65 -16.52 9.42 10.77
N ASN A 66 -16.25 8.80 9.62
CA ASN A 66 -15.14 7.87 9.49
C ASN A 66 -13.81 8.61 9.67
N SER A 67 -12.87 8.03 10.40
CA SER A 67 -11.52 8.60 10.53
C SER A 67 -10.76 8.56 9.19
N LEU A 68 -10.83 7.43 8.50
CA LEU A 68 -10.14 7.18 7.22
C LEU A 68 -10.93 7.71 6.01
N ARG A 69 -10.27 7.85 4.85
CA ARG A 69 -10.82 8.38 3.60
C ARG A 69 -11.77 7.44 2.87
N TRP A 70 -11.67 6.15 3.15
CA TRP A 70 -12.59 5.10 2.72
C TRP A 70 -13.49 4.65 3.87
N PRO A 71 -14.71 4.14 3.60
CA PRO A 71 -15.30 3.87 2.29
C PRO A 71 -15.72 5.12 1.49
N ARG A 72 -15.93 4.92 0.18
CA ARG A 72 -16.29 5.97 -0.78
C ARG A 72 -17.47 5.55 -1.66
N SER A 73 -18.27 6.53 -2.10
CA SER A 73 -19.38 6.36 -3.04
C SER A 73 -19.04 6.90 -4.43
N GLY A 74 -19.72 6.38 -5.44
CA GLY A 74 -19.52 6.78 -6.85
C GLY A 74 -18.19 6.27 -7.45
N VAL A 75 -17.62 5.21 -6.88
CA VAL A 75 -16.44 4.52 -7.41
C VAL A 75 -16.87 3.26 -8.12
N LEU A 76 -16.35 3.05 -9.33
CA LEU A 76 -16.55 1.84 -10.12
C LEU A 76 -15.29 0.98 -10.06
N ASP A 77 -15.44 -0.33 -10.16
CA ASP A 77 -14.35 -1.26 -10.42
C ASP A 77 -13.89 -1.21 -11.89
N LYS A 78 -12.91 -2.04 -12.24
CA LYS A 78 -12.34 -2.12 -13.59
C LYS A 78 -13.32 -2.63 -14.64
N ASP A 79 -14.37 -3.34 -14.21
CA ASP A 79 -15.41 -3.93 -15.06
C ASP A 79 -16.67 -3.03 -15.13
N GLY A 80 -16.68 -1.90 -14.43
CA GLY A 80 -17.75 -0.90 -14.43
C GLY A 80 -18.84 -1.12 -13.37
N TYR A 81 -18.65 -2.04 -12.42
CA TYR A 81 -19.58 -2.23 -11.31
C TYR A 81 -19.29 -1.29 -10.15
N THR A 82 -20.34 -0.82 -9.49
CA THR A 82 -20.23 0.07 -8.33
C THR A 82 -19.62 -0.66 -7.14
N LEU A 83 -18.56 -0.09 -6.57
CA LEU A 83 -18.02 -0.56 -5.30
C LEU A 83 -18.95 -0.20 -4.13
N SER A 84 -19.01 -1.10 -3.15
CA SER A 84 -19.75 -0.85 -1.91
C SER A 84 -19.26 0.40 -1.19
N SER A 85 -20.20 1.25 -0.78
CA SER A 85 -19.93 2.48 -0.02
C SER A 85 -19.96 2.25 1.49
N SER A 86 -20.10 1.02 1.97
CA SER A 86 -20.17 0.66 3.39
C SER A 86 -19.04 -0.25 3.86
N THR A 87 -18.21 -0.77 2.94
CA THR A 87 -17.13 -1.71 3.23
C THR A 87 -15.82 -1.24 2.61
N ILE A 88 -14.70 -1.69 3.17
CA ILE A 88 -13.40 -1.48 2.54
C ILE A 88 -13.29 -2.40 1.30
N PRO A 89 -12.92 -1.87 0.12
CA PRO A 89 -12.75 -2.71 -1.06
C PRO A 89 -11.51 -3.62 -0.97
N SER A 90 -11.60 -4.82 -1.54
CA SER A 90 -10.51 -5.81 -1.53
C SER A 90 -9.21 -5.30 -2.14
N PHE A 91 -9.26 -4.47 -3.19
CA PHE A 91 -8.04 -3.88 -3.77
C PHE A 91 -7.27 -3.04 -2.76
N LEU A 92 -7.98 -2.35 -1.85
CA LEU A 92 -7.38 -1.47 -0.86
C LEU A 92 -6.85 -2.26 0.33
N GLU A 93 -7.54 -3.33 0.72
CA GLU A 93 -7.05 -4.30 1.71
C GLU A 93 -5.72 -4.91 1.25
N GLN A 94 -5.69 -5.42 0.02
CA GLN A 94 -4.50 -6.02 -0.59
C GLN A 94 -3.37 -5.01 -0.76
N ALA A 95 -3.67 -3.79 -1.23
CA ALA A 95 -2.68 -2.72 -1.35
C ALA A 95 -2.08 -2.32 0.01
N THR A 96 -2.88 -2.34 1.07
CA THR A 96 -2.41 -2.06 2.44
C THR A 96 -1.50 -3.17 2.93
N ALA A 97 -1.85 -4.43 2.67
CA ALA A 97 -1.02 -5.57 3.01
C ALA A 97 0.32 -5.51 2.25
N ASP A 98 0.30 -5.41 0.92
CA ASP A 98 1.51 -5.35 0.09
C ASP A 98 2.45 -4.21 0.54
N LEU A 99 1.91 -3.00 0.74
CA LEU A 99 2.71 -1.87 1.22
C LEU A 99 3.26 -2.09 2.63
N ALA A 100 2.51 -2.77 3.51
CA ALA A 100 3.00 -3.10 4.84
C ALA A 100 4.15 -4.12 4.80
N LEU A 101 4.11 -5.10 3.89
CA LEU A 101 5.21 -6.02 3.67
C LEU A 101 6.46 -5.28 3.19
N ASP A 102 6.31 -4.37 2.22
CA ASP A 102 7.42 -3.55 1.72
C ASP A 102 8.07 -2.72 2.82
N LEU A 103 7.27 -2.10 3.69
CA LEU A 103 7.75 -1.34 4.85
C LEU A 103 8.53 -2.21 5.84
N LEU A 104 8.08 -3.45 6.08
CA LEU A 104 8.79 -4.39 6.96
C LEU A 104 10.13 -4.81 6.37
N VAL A 105 10.18 -5.08 5.07
CA VAL A 105 11.42 -5.43 4.36
C VAL A 105 12.39 -4.25 4.39
N GLU A 106 11.90 -3.03 4.16
CA GLU A 106 12.71 -1.82 4.22
C GLU A 106 13.29 -1.59 5.63
N ASP A 107 12.48 -1.72 6.67
CA ASP A 107 12.91 -1.58 8.07
C ASP A 107 13.97 -2.63 8.44
N ALA A 108 13.76 -3.89 8.07
CA ALA A 108 14.73 -4.96 8.27
C ALA A 108 16.06 -4.70 7.53
N SER A 109 15.99 -4.16 6.30
CA SER A 109 17.18 -3.81 5.51
C SER A 109 18.00 -2.68 6.14
N LYS A 110 17.32 -1.71 6.76
CA LYS A 110 17.95 -0.58 7.46
C LYS A 110 18.56 -1.01 8.79
N ALA A 111 17.91 -1.93 9.50
CA ALA A 111 18.40 -2.49 10.75
C ALA A 111 19.64 -3.39 10.57
N ASN A 112 19.76 -4.07 9.43
CA ASN A 112 20.92 -4.88 9.09
C ASN A 112 21.37 -4.68 7.63
N PRO A 113 22.17 -3.63 7.36
CA PRO A 113 22.61 -3.27 6.01
C PRO A 113 23.43 -4.36 5.28
N GLN A 114 23.98 -5.34 6.02
CA GLN A 114 24.76 -6.44 5.45
C GLN A 114 23.96 -7.72 5.17
N ALA A 115 22.73 -7.88 5.71
CA ALA A 115 21.97 -9.13 5.55
C ALA A 115 21.06 -9.19 4.32
N ILE A 116 20.85 -8.07 3.62
CA ILE A 116 19.95 -8.01 2.45
C ILE A 116 20.65 -7.38 1.24
N ALA A 117 21.62 -8.06 0.64
CA ALA A 117 21.85 -8.05 -0.82
C ALA A 117 23.00 -8.98 -1.24
N PRO A 118 22.73 -9.89 -2.20
CA PRO A 118 23.43 -9.75 -3.48
C PRO A 118 22.63 -9.00 -4.56
N LEU A 119 21.30 -8.85 -4.44
CA LEU A 119 20.47 -8.34 -5.55
C LEU A 119 20.65 -6.84 -5.86
N LYS A 120 21.29 -6.04 -4.99
CA LYS A 120 21.65 -4.63 -5.27
C LYS A 120 23.15 -4.37 -5.47
N LYS A 121 24.02 -5.38 -5.29
CA LYS A 121 25.49 -5.18 -5.34
C LYS A 121 26.15 -5.52 -6.68
N ALA A 122 25.40 -5.95 -7.68
CA ALA A 122 25.96 -6.27 -9.01
C ALA A 122 26.19 -5.04 -9.93
N LYS A 123 25.91 -3.81 -9.48
CA LYS A 123 26.08 -2.59 -10.30
C LYS A 123 26.60 -1.37 -9.53
N LEU A 124 27.47 -1.59 -8.53
CA LEU A 124 28.22 -0.50 -7.90
C LEU A 124 29.70 -0.88 -7.82
N GLY A 125 30.34 -0.96 -8.99
CA GLY A 125 31.74 -1.37 -9.12
C GLY A 125 32.35 -0.91 -10.44
N ALA A 126 32.63 0.40 -10.53
CA ALA A 126 33.63 1.09 -11.38
C ALA A 126 33.25 2.59 -11.37
N LEU A 127 33.92 3.42 -10.57
CA LEU A 127 35.01 4.33 -10.96
C LEU A 127 34.60 5.47 -11.92
N GLU A 128 34.95 6.67 -11.46
CA GLU A 128 35.03 7.96 -12.17
C GLU A 128 33.72 8.72 -12.40
N ALA A 129 33.51 9.71 -11.51
CA ALA A 129 32.52 10.77 -11.67
C ALA A 129 32.97 11.71 -12.79
N GLU A 130 32.60 11.39 -14.02
CA GLU A 130 32.35 12.39 -15.06
C GLU A 130 30.86 12.75 -14.99
N TRP A 131 30.58 14.05 -15.04
CA TRP A 131 29.29 14.71 -14.80
C TRP A 131 28.23 14.28 -15.82
N ALA A 132 27.68 13.07 -15.67
CA ALA A 132 26.51 12.65 -16.40
C ALA A 132 25.29 13.42 -15.87
N VAL A 133 24.68 14.24 -16.73
CA VAL A 133 23.31 14.70 -16.56
C VAL A 133 22.45 13.45 -16.40
N SER A 134 21.97 13.19 -15.19
CA SER A 134 21.10 12.05 -14.92
C SER A 134 19.80 12.25 -15.66
N GLU A 135 19.52 11.40 -16.65
CA GLU A 135 18.15 11.14 -17.08
C GLU A 135 17.32 10.80 -15.82
N PRO A 136 16.06 11.27 -15.71
CA PRO A 136 15.27 11.01 -14.52
C PRO A 136 15.14 9.50 -14.34
N GLU A 137 15.85 8.97 -13.34
CA GLU A 137 15.81 7.57 -12.96
C GLU A 137 14.35 7.21 -12.69
N GLU A 138 13.81 6.23 -13.43
CA GLU A 138 12.46 5.73 -13.20
C GLU A 138 12.32 5.34 -11.72
N GLU A 139 11.49 6.12 -11.03
CA GLU A 139 11.41 6.16 -9.58
C GLU A 139 10.94 4.82 -9.00
N ASN A 140 11.90 4.08 -8.43
CA ASN A 140 11.79 3.12 -7.34
C ASN A 140 10.73 1.98 -7.48
N THR A 141 11.25 0.81 -7.83
CA THR A 141 10.58 -0.46 -8.19
C THR A 141 9.67 -1.07 -7.10
N ILE A 142 9.68 -0.55 -5.86
CA ILE A 142 8.83 -1.01 -4.75
C ILE A 142 7.39 -0.48 -4.88
N GLN A 143 7.10 0.41 -5.85
CA GLN A 143 5.74 0.85 -6.15
C GLN A 143 4.97 -0.01 -7.15
N SER A 144 5.57 -0.99 -7.86
CA SER A 144 4.93 -1.54 -9.06
C SER A 144 3.63 -2.31 -8.77
N GLY A 145 3.60 -3.19 -7.76
CA GLY A 145 2.43 -4.00 -7.41
C GLY A 145 1.30 -3.18 -6.79
N VAL A 146 1.61 -2.39 -5.76
CA VAL A 146 0.64 -1.53 -5.07
C VAL A 146 0.05 -0.50 -6.04
N ARG A 147 0.86 0.11 -6.90
CA ARG A 147 0.38 1.10 -7.89
C ARG A 147 -0.51 0.48 -8.96
N VAL A 148 -0.29 -0.78 -9.34
CA VAL A 148 -1.19 -1.54 -10.23
C VAL A 148 -2.55 -1.79 -9.57
N LEU A 149 -2.59 -2.03 -8.26
CA LEU A 149 -3.85 -2.23 -7.52
C LEU A 149 -4.65 -0.93 -7.41
N ILE A 150 -4.00 0.18 -7.04
CA ILE A 150 -4.70 1.43 -6.70
C ILE A 150 -4.84 2.40 -7.87
N GLY A 151 -4.03 2.28 -8.92
CA GLY A 151 -3.88 3.30 -9.96
C GLY A 151 -5.18 3.68 -10.68
N PHE A 152 -6.08 2.72 -10.90
CA PHE A 152 -7.40 2.95 -11.49
C PHE A 152 -8.31 3.83 -10.62
N TYR A 153 -8.10 3.82 -9.30
CA TYR A 153 -8.94 4.47 -8.30
C TYR A 153 -8.43 5.86 -7.86
N LEU A 154 -7.30 6.32 -8.42
CA LEU A 154 -6.74 7.63 -8.14
C LEU A 154 -7.40 8.72 -9.00
N ALA A 155 -7.65 9.89 -8.40
CA ALA A 155 -8.40 10.99 -8.98
C ALA A 155 -7.77 11.62 -10.24
N ALA A 156 -6.50 11.33 -10.54
CA ALA A 156 -5.72 11.94 -11.61
C ALA A 156 -5.46 11.04 -12.84
N GLN A 157 -6.30 10.01 -13.06
CA GLN A 157 -6.27 9.17 -14.28
C GLN A 157 -7.58 9.29 -15.08
N GLY A 158 -8.02 10.52 -15.38
CA GLY A 158 -9.00 10.82 -16.45
C GLY A 158 -10.37 10.12 -16.45
N HIS A 159 -10.74 9.35 -15.43
CA HIS A 159 -11.97 8.56 -15.45
C HIS A 159 -13.14 9.35 -14.86
N ARG A 160 -14.15 9.51 -15.72
CA ARG A 160 -15.43 10.16 -15.49
C ARG A 160 -16.05 9.73 -14.16
N ILE A 161 -16.15 10.67 -13.22
CA ILE A 161 -17.15 10.60 -12.15
C ILE A 161 -18.54 10.60 -12.79
N LEU A 162 -19.36 9.59 -12.47
CA LEU A 162 -20.79 9.64 -12.79
C LEU A 162 -21.42 10.76 -11.95
N ARG A 163 -21.70 11.90 -12.58
CA ARG A 163 -22.63 12.88 -12.03
C ARG A 163 -24.02 12.28 -12.21
N ALA A 164 -24.67 11.95 -11.09
CA ALA A 164 -26.12 11.72 -11.05
C ALA A 164 -26.86 13.02 -11.37
#